data_AF-A0A3A5KWB7-F1
#
_entry.id   AF-A0A3A5KWB7-F1
#
_cell.length_a   1.000
_cell.length_b   1.000
_cell.length_c   1.000
_cell.angle_alpha   90.00
_cell.angle_beta   90.00
_cell.angle_gamma   90.00
#
_symmetry.space_group_name_H-M   'P 1'
#
loop_
_entity.id
_entity.type
_entity.pdbx_description
1 polymer ?
#
loop_
_entity_poly.entity_id
_entity_poly.type
_entity_poly.pdbx_seq_one_letter_code
_entity_poly.pdbx_strand_id
1 'polypeptide(L)'
;MTDTDLPILAPAEVRVLGCLIEKKELTPDIYPLTLNAAHAAANQKTAREPVMALELAEIARAFGQLEQKGLVRRAFASRVERYEHTVAQRFSLTSSQIAVLGLMLLRGPQTAYELLARAERMARFSSIEALRADLDLLIGRRPPLVVLLERGPGQREERYAHLLSGAVQMPAAVTSVQRSSPASDLEARVEALEEELAQLRARIDALTDEGRS
;
A
#
# COMPACT_ATOMS: atom_id res chain seq x y z
N MET A 1 23.15 -11.34 11.12
CA MET A 1 22.42 -10.07 11.03
C MET A 1 20.96 -10.41 10.78
N THR A 2 20.16 -10.34 11.83
CA THR A 2 18.73 -10.64 11.84
C THR A 2 18.00 -9.51 11.13
N ASP A 3 17.89 -9.59 9.81
CA ASP A 3 17.02 -8.72 9.03
C ASP A 3 15.58 -9.25 9.17
N THR A 4 15.05 -9.11 10.39
CA THR A 4 13.72 -9.60 10.78
C THR A 4 12.61 -8.64 10.32
N ASP A 5 12.99 -7.44 9.85
CA ASP A 5 12.06 -6.41 9.45
C ASP A 5 11.73 -6.48 7.96
N LEU A 6 10.44 -6.53 7.67
CA LEU A 6 9.91 -6.49 6.32
C LEU A 6 10.14 -5.09 5.71
N PRO A 7 10.66 -4.97 4.47
CA PRO A 7 10.85 -3.66 3.86
C PRO A 7 9.51 -2.96 3.68
N ILE A 8 9.41 -1.72 4.17
CA ILE A 8 8.23 -0.87 4.00
C ILE A 8 8.35 -0.09 2.70
N LEU A 9 7.34 -0.20 1.85
CA LEU A 9 7.28 0.38 0.52
C LEU A 9 6.30 1.56 0.47
N ALA A 10 6.72 2.65 -0.16
CA ALA A 10 5.85 3.76 -0.51
C ALA A 10 4.90 3.36 -1.67
N PRO A 11 3.79 4.10 -1.87
CA PRO A 11 2.78 3.74 -2.88
C PRO A 11 3.33 3.58 -4.31
N ALA A 12 4.29 4.42 -4.72
CA ALA A 12 4.94 4.32 -6.03
C ALA A 12 5.80 3.05 -6.14
N GLU A 13 6.50 2.65 -5.07
CA GLU A 13 7.32 1.43 -5.03
C GLU A 13 6.43 0.18 -5.12
N VAL A 14 5.33 0.16 -4.36
CA VAL A 14 4.30 -0.89 -4.42
C VAL A 14 3.78 -1.06 -5.84
N ARG A 15 3.41 0.06 -6.48
CA ARG A 15 2.91 0.07 -7.86
C ARG A 15 3.94 -0.50 -8.83
N VAL A 16 5.17 0.02 -8.79
CA VAL A 16 6.24 -0.39 -9.71
C VAL A 16 6.60 -1.88 -9.52
N LEU A 17 6.71 -2.35 -8.29
CA LEU A 17 6.96 -3.76 -8.00
C LEU A 17 5.84 -4.67 -8.51
N GLY A 18 4.58 -4.28 -8.26
CA GLY A 18 3.41 -4.98 -8.79
C GLY A 18 3.42 -5.05 -10.32
N CYS A 19 3.80 -3.96 -11.00
CA CYS A 19 3.90 -3.94 -12.46
C CYS A 19 5.00 -4.87 -12.98
N LEU A 20 6.17 -4.93 -12.33
CA LEU A 20 7.21 -5.89 -12.72
C LEU A 20 6.73 -7.34 -12.60
N ILE A 21 6.06 -7.68 -11.49
CA ILE A 21 5.49 -9.02 -11.28
C ILE A 21 4.46 -9.35 -12.37
N GLU A 22 3.51 -8.45 -12.62
CA GLU A 22 2.49 -8.63 -13.64
C GLU A 22 3.10 -8.82 -15.04
N LYS A 23 4.04 -7.96 -15.44
CA LYS A 23 4.60 -8.01 -16.79
C LYS A 23 5.53 -9.19 -17.01
N LYS A 24 6.19 -9.70 -15.98
CA LYS A 24 6.97 -10.94 -16.10
C LYS A 24 6.10 -12.12 -16.52
N GLU A 25 4.93 -12.26 -15.91
CA GLU A 25 4.04 -13.40 -16.17
C GLU A 25 3.19 -13.19 -17.43
N LEU A 26 2.67 -11.98 -17.65
CA LEU A 26 1.70 -11.73 -18.73
C LEU A 26 2.32 -11.30 -20.06
N THR A 27 3.52 -10.72 -20.03
CA THR A 27 4.16 -10.11 -21.20
C THR A 27 5.69 -10.32 -21.15
N PRO A 28 6.16 -11.58 -21.20
CA PRO A 28 7.58 -11.90 -21.06
C PRO A 28 8.46 -11.33 -22.19
N ASP A 29 7.86 -10.99 -23.33
CA ASP A 29 8.50 -10.35 -24.47
C ASP A 29 9.02 -8.94 -24.18
N ILE A 30 8.32 -8.20 -23.30
CA ILE A 30 8.74 -6.86 -22.87
C ILE A 30 9.48 -6.86 -21.53
N TYR A 31 9.59 -8.00 -20.84
CA TYR A 31 10.30 -8.12 -19.58
C TYR A 31 11.78 -8.49 -19.81
N PRO A 32 12.76 -7.98 -19.04
CA PRO A 32 12.67 -6.99 -17.94
C PRO A 32 12.22 -5.61 -18.42
N LEU A 33 11.59 -4.78 -17.59
CA LEU A 33 10.99 -3.52 -18.05
C LEU A 33 12.02 -2.38 -18.16
N THR A 34 11.92 -1.56 -19.20
CA THR A 34 12.57 -0.24 -19.21
C THR A 34 11.82 0.76 -18.32
N LEU A 35 12.43 1.90 -18.03
CA LEU A 35 11.78 2.99 -17.27
C LEU A 35 10.43 3.42 -17.90
N ASN A 36 10.40 3.62 -19.22
CA ASN A 36 9.20 4.01 -19.94
C ASN A 36 8.12 2.92 -19.94
N ALA A 37 8.52 1.65 -20.06
CA ALA A 37 7.58 0.53 -20.01
C ALA A 37 6.95 0.40 -18.60
N ALA A 38 7.75 0.60 -17.56
CA ALA A 38 7.26 0.61 -16.18
C ALA A 38 6.31 1.78 -15.91
N HIS A 39 6.62 2.98 -16.41
CA HIS A 39 5.73 4.14 -16.33
C HIS A 39 4.38 3.89 -17.03
N ALA A 40 4.40 3.35 -18.25
CA ALA A 40 3.19 2.98 -18.96
C ALA A 40 2.37 1.91 -18.21
N ALA A 41 3.04 0.93 -17.59
CA ALA A 41 2.39 -0.11 -16.79
C ALA A 41 1.80 0.42 -15.47
N ALA A 42 2.49 1.35 -14.79
CA ALA A 42 2.08 1.90 -13.51
C ALA A 42 0.80 2.74 -13.60
N ASN A 43 0.61 3.42 -14.74
CA ASN A 43 -0.48 4.35 -15.02
C ASN A 43 -1.62 3.73 -15.86
N GLN A 44 -1.69 2.40 -15.97
CA GLN A 44 -2.81 1.74 -16.65
C GLN A 44 -4.15 2.04 -15.96
N LYS A 45 -5.21 2.26 -16.74
CA LYS A 45 -6.57 2.51 -16.23
C LYS A 45 -7.27 1.24 -15.74
N THR A 46 -6.80 0.08 -16.18
CA THR A 46 -7.34 -1.23 -15.81
C THR A 46 -6.36 -1.95 -14.92
N ALA A 47 -6.89 -2.83 -14.06
CA ALA A 47 -6.09 -3.61 -13.14
C ALA A 47 -5.22 -2.81 -12.15
N ARG A 48 -5.62 -1.57 -11.86
CA ARG A 48 -4.97 -0.68 -10.88
C ARG A 48 -6.02 -0.11 -9.95
N GLU A 49 -5.86 -0.34 -8.66
CA GLU A 49 -6.72 0.26 -7.62
C GLU A 49 -5.79 0.78 -6.51
N PRO A 50 -5.65 2.12 -6.35
CA PRO A 50 -6.24 3.19 -7.18
C PRO A 50 -5.54 3.34 -8.54
N VAL A 51 -6.22 3.93 -9.53
CA VAL A 51 -5.54 4.44 -10.73
C VAL A 51 -4.60 5.57 -10.31
N MET A 52 -3.35 5.53 -10.77
CA MET A 52 -2.34 6.56 -10.48
C MET A 52 -1.95 7.28 -11.76
N ALA A 53 -1.35 8.46 -11.59
CA ALA A 53 -0.68 9.23 -12.62
C ALA A 53 0.72 9.59 -12.09
N LEU A 54 1.59 8.58 -12.03
CA LEU A 54 2.98 8.75 -11.57
C LEU A 54 3.81 9.36 -12.69
N GLU A 55 4.66 10.32 -12.35
CA GLU A 55 5.63 10.91 -13.28
C GLU A 55 6.83 9.98 -13.50
N LEU A 56 7.54 10.14 -14.63
CA LEU A 56 8.71 9.33 -14.95
C LEU A 56 9.80 9.40 -13.86
N ALA A 57 9.97 10.57 -13.25
CA ALA A 57 10.91 10.79 -12.15
C ALA A 57 10.52 10.02 -10.88
N GLU A 58 9.23 9.83 -10.62
CA GLU A 58 8.74 9.04 -9.49
C GLU A 58 9.00 7.55 -9.70
N ILE A 59 8.85 7.06 -10.94
CA ILE A 59 9.19 5.67 -11.30
C ILE A 59 10.70 5.43 -11.15
N ALA A 60 11.54 6.36 -11.61
CA ALA A 60 12.99 6.26 -11.49
C ALA A 60 13.43 6.23 -10.01
N ARG A 61 12.85 7.11 -9.19
CA ARG A 61 13.07 7.11 -7.74
C ARG A 61 12.60 5.80 -7.10
N ALA A 62 11.43 5.28 -7.48
CA ALA A 62 10.92 4.01 -6.99
C ALA A 62 11.84 2.83 -7.32
N PHE A 63 12.41 2.78 -8.53
CA PHE A 63 13.41 1.77 -8.87
C PHE A 63 14.65 1.88 -7.99
N GLY A 64 15.21 3.08 -7.80
CA GLY A 64 16.37 3.27 -6.92
C GLY A 64 16.11 2.79 -5.49
N GLN A 65 14.93 3.07 -4.94
CA GLN A 65 14.54 2.61 -3.60
C GLN A 65 14.32 1.09 -3.53
N LEU A 66 13.69 0.50 -4.56
CA LEU A 66 13.48 -0.94 -4.65
C LEU A 66 14.80 -1.72 -4.85
N GLU A 67 15.77 -1.15 -5.57
CA GLU A 67 17.13 -1.69 -5.69
C GLU A 67 17.83 -1.72 -4.32
N GLN A 68 17.77 -0.62 -3.57
CA GLN A 68 18.33 -0.54 -2.21
C GLN A 68 17.68 -1.56 -1.26
N LYS A 69 16.37 -1.82 -1.42
CA LYS A 69 15.61 -2.82 -0.64
C LYS A 69 15.80 -4.26 -1.15
N GLY A 70 16.59 -4.47 -2.20
CA GLY A 70 16.87 -5.78 -2.78
C GLY A 70 15.66 -6.47 -3.43
N LEU A 71 14.67 -5.68 -3.87
CA LEU A 71 13.42 -6.17 -4.50
C LEU A 71 13.41 -6.02 -6.02
N VAL A 72 14.34 -5.23 -6.56
CA VAL A 72 14.58 -5.03 -7.98
C VAL A 72 16.08 -5.08 -8.25
N ARG A 73 16.47 -5.51 -9.45
CA ARG A 73 17.83 -5.38 -9.96
C ARG A 73 17.83 -4.91 -11.41
N ARG A 74 18.92 -4.30 -11.85
CA ARG A 74 19.19 -4.03 -13.26
C ARG A 74 19.60 -5.30 -14.01
N ALA A 75 19.06 -5.46 -15.22
CA ALA A 75 19.45 -6.51 -16.14
C ALA A 75 20.60 -6.00 -17.04
N PHE A 76 21.78 -6.60 -16.91
CA PHE A 76 23.03 -6.16 -17.57
C PHE A 76 23.15 -6.54 -19.06
N ALA A 77 22.15 -7.22 -19.64
CA ALA A 77 22.22 -7.76 -20.99
C ALA A 77 21.71 -6.80 -22.09
N SER A 78 21.32 -5.56 -21.76
CA SER A 78 20.70 -4.63 -22.70
C SER A 78 21.45 -3.29 -22.76
N ARG A 79 21.46 -2.68 -23.96
CA ARG A 79 21.99 -1.31 -24.18
C ARG A 79 21.18 -0.23 -23.46
N VAL A 80 19.92 -0.54 -23.15
CA VAL A 80 19.01 0.33 -22.39
C VAL A 80 18.87 -0.28 -21.00
N GLU A 81 18.85 0.55 -19.96
CA GLU A 81 18.61 0.04 -18.61
C GLU A 81 17.24 -0.64 -18.51
N ARG A 82 17.25 -1.87 -17.98
CA ARG A 82 16.06 -2.67 -17.75
C ARG A 82 16.07 -3.21 -16.34
N TYR A 83 14.88 -3.37 -15.78
CA TYR A 83 14.65 -3.69 -14.37
C TYR A 83 13.85 -4.98 -14.26
N GLU A 84 14.28 -5.87 -13.38
CA GLU A 84 13.61 -7.12 -13.04
C GLU A 84 13.36 -7.20 -11.53
N HIS A 85 12.23 -7.76 -11.13
CA HIS A 85 11.95 -8.00 -9.72
C HIS A 85 12.74 -9.23 -9.21
N THR A 86 13.14 -9.18 -7.94
CA THR A 86 13.88 -10.25 -7.25
C THR A 86 13.08 -10.89 -6.12
N VAL A 87 11.76 -10.65 -6.08
CA VAL A 87 10.81 -11.12 -5.05
C VAL A 87 10.93 -12.63 -4.79
N ALA A 88 11.11 -13.44 -5.85
CA ALA A 88 11.29 -14.89 -5.71
C ALA A 88 12.52 -15.24 -4.86
N GLN A 89 13.66 -14.59 -5.14
CA GLN A 89 14.91 -14.81 -4.43
C GLN A 89 14.89 -14.20 -3.03
N ARG A 90 14.34 -12.98 -2.89
CA ARG A 90 14.30 -12.24 -1.62
C ARG A 90 13.44 -12.93 -0.58
N PHE A 91 12.33 -13.53 -1.00
CA PHE A 91 11.35 -14.12 -0.08
C PHE A 91 11.18 -15.63 -0.24
N SER A 92 11.92 -16.29 -1.12
CA SER A 92 11.81 -17.73 -1.42
C SER A 92 10.38 -18.14 -1.78
N LEU A 93 9.74 -17.38 -2.67
CA LEU A 93 8.34 -17.58 -3.07
C LEU A 93 8.21 -18.38 -4.38
N THR A 94 7.14 -19.16 -4.48
CA THR A 94 6.72 -19.81 -5.73
C THR A 94 6.10 -18.79 -6.70
N SER A 95 6.00 -19.12 -7.99
CA SER A 95 5.32 -18.26 -8.97
C SER A 95 3.86 -17.97 -8.60
N SER A 96 3.14 -18.97 -8.08
CA SER A 96 1.74 -18.81 -7.62
C SER A 96 1.62 -17.80 -6.47
N GLN A 97 2.52 -17.89 -5.47
CA GLN A 97 2.56 -16.97 -4.34
C GLN A 97 2.95 -15.54 -4.78
N ILE A 98 3.88 -15.41 -5.72
CA ILE A 98 4.26 -14.12 -6.29
C ILE A 98 3.09 -13.51 -7.06
N ALA A 99 2.32 -14.31 -7.79
CA ALA A 99 1.17 -13.83 -8.55
C ALA A 99 0.09 -13.22 -7.64
N VAL A 100 -0.31 -13.91 -6.57
CA VAL A 100 -1.30 -13.36 -5.62
C VAL A 100 -0.78 -12.14 -4.87
N LEU A 101 0.52 -12.12 -4.52
CA LEU A 101 1.15 -10.94 -3.92
C LEU A 101 1.14 -9.75 -4.89
N GLY A 102 1.51 -9.97 -6.17
CA GLY A 102 1.47 -8.95 -7.22
C GLY A 102 0.07 -8.37 -7.43
N LEU A 103 -0.97 -9.21 -7.39
CA LEU A 103 -2.35 -8.76 -7.48
C LEU A 103 -2.73 -7.84 -6.30
N MET A 104 -2.33 -8.18 -5.07
CA MET A 104 -2.57 -7.34 -3.91
C MET A 104 -1.80 -6.01 -3.97
N LEU A 105 -0.57 -6.00 -4.50
CA LEU A 105 0.20 -4.77 -4.72
C LEU A 105 -0.49 -3.84 -5.73
N LEU A 106 -1.15 -4.40 -6.74
CA LEU A 106 -1.79 -3.61 -7.81
C LEU A 106 -3.21 -3.16 -7.49
N ARG A 107 -3.94 -3.91 -6.67
CA ARG A 107 -5.38 -3.70 -6.43
C ARG A 107 -5.78 -3.65 -4.95
N GLY A 108 -4.82 -3.68 -4.03
CA GLY A 108 -5.10 -3.65 -2.59
C GLY A 108 -5.79 -4.94 -2.09
N PRO A 109 -6.53 -4.84 -0.96
CA PRO A 109 -7.15 -5.98 -0.30
C PRO A 109 -8.24 -6.67 -1.14
N GLN A 110 -8.13 -7.98 -1.33
CA GLN A 110 -9.00 -8.76 -2.22
C GLN A 110 -9.50 -10.04 -1.56
N THR A 111 -10.68 -10.52 -1.96
CA THR A 111 -11.17 -11.83 -1.50
C THR A 111 -10.43 -12.97 -2.20
N ALA A 112 -10.48 -14.18 -1.64
CA ALA A 112 -9.83 -15.35 -2.25
C ALA A 112 -10.39 -15.66 -3.65
N TYR A 113 -11.69 -15.46 -3.87
CA TYR A 113 -12.31 -15.66 -5.19
C TYR A 113 -11.91 -14.60 -6.20
N GLU A 114 -11.79 -13.33 -5.77
CA GLU A 114 -11.26 -12.27 -6.63
C GLU A 114 -9.82 -12.57 -7.05
N LEU A 115 -8.97 -13.00 -6.11
CA LEU A 115 -7.59 -13.40 -6.38
C LEU A 115 -7.55 -14.57 -7.36
N LEU A 116 -8.35 -15.62 -7.15
CA LEU A 116 -8.42 -16.78 -8.04
C LEU A 116 -8.76 -16.38 -9.48
N ALA A 117 -9.83 -15.59 -9.66
CA ALA A 117 -10.28 -15.15 -10.98
C ALA A 117 -9.25 -14.24 -11.67
N ARG A 118 -8.58 -13.36 -10.93
CA ARG A 118 -7.60 -12.41 -11.49
C ARG A 118 -6.23 -13.06 -11.74
N ALA A 119 -5.88 -14.10 -10.99
CA ALA A 119 -4.61 -14.79 -11.11
C ALA A 119 -4.55 -15.76 -12.29
N GLU A 120 -5.68 -16.16 -12.88
CA GLU A 120 -5.76 -17.20 -13.92
C GLU A 120 -4.74 -17.05 -15.06
N ARG A 121 -4.45 -15.81 -15.48
CA ARG A 121 -3.46 -15.52 -16.54
C ARG A 121 -2.02 -15.45 -16.04
N MET A 122 -1.80 -15.29 -14.75
CA MET A 122 -0.46 -15.18 -14.12
C MET A 122 0.01 -16.50 -13.51
N ALA A 123 -0.88 -17.26 -12.88
CA ALA A 123 -0.59 -18.55 -12.27
C ALA A 123 -1.84 -19.43 -12.25
N ARG A 124 -1.65 -20.74 -12.46
CA ARG A 124 -2.74 -21.72 -12.42
C ARG A 124 -2.87 -22.29 -11.01
N PHE A 125 -4.07 -22.18 -10.46
CA PHE A 125 -4.47 -22.84 -9.22
C PHE A 125 -5.44 -23.97 -9.54
N SER A 126 -5.25 -25.14 -8.92
CA SER A 126 -6.14 -26.29 -9.14
C SER A 126 -7.51 -26.12 -8.50
N SER A 127 -7.60 -25.35 -7.43
CA SER A 127 -8.85 -25.04 -6.73
C SER A 127 -8.70 -23.79 -5.85
N ILE A 128 -9.81 -23.34 -5.26
CA ILE A 128 -9.81 -22.26 -4.28
C ILE A 128 -9.06 -22.65 -2.99
N GLU A 129 -9.10 -23.93 -2.61
CA GLU A 129 -8.36 -24.47 -1.47
C GLU A 129 -6.85 -24.42 -1.71
N ALA A 130 -6.39 -24.72 -2.93
CA ALA A 130 -4.98 -24.59 -3.28
C ALA A 130 -4.50 -23.12 -3.18
N LEU A 131 -5.34 -22.17 -3.61
CA LEU A 131 -5.02 -20.74 -3.46
C LEU A 131 -5.02 -20.30 -1.99
N ARG A 132 -5.96 -20.78 -1.18
CA ARG A 132 -5.98 -20.51 0.27
C ARG A 132 -4.76 -21.08 0.98
N ALA A 133 -4.32 -22.28 0.62
CA ALA A 133 -3.10 -22.87 1.16
C ALA A 133 -1.87 -22.00 0.85
N ASP A 134 -1.76 -21.43 -0.35
CA ASP A 134 -0.69 -20.47 -0.68
C ASP A 134 -0.78 -19.17 0.14
N LEU A 135 -2.00 -18.67 0.39
CA LEU A 135 -2.22 -17.51 1.26
C LEU A 135 -1.85 -17.81 2.72
N ASP A 136 -2.19 -18.99 3.23
CA ASP A 136 -1.84 -19.43 4.59
C ASP A 136 -0.32 -19.54 4.76
N LEU A 137 0.40 -20.01 3.74
CA LEU A 137 1.87 -20.00 3.73
C LEU A 137 2.44 -18.56 3.76
N LEU A 138 1.81 -17.62 3.06
CA LEU A 138 2.19 -16.20 3.05
C LEU A 138 1.88 -15.47 4.36
N ILE A 139 0.86 -15.92 5.10
CA ILE A 139 0.48 -15.44 6.44
C ILE A 139 1.38 -16.06 7.53
N GLY A 140 1.61 -17.37 7.45
CA GLY A 140 2.30 -18.15 8.48
C GLY A 140 3.83 -17.94 8.51
N ARG A 141 4.43 -17.45 7.42
CA ARG A 141 5.87 -17.18 7.35
C ARG A 141 6.33 -16.06 8.30
N ARG A 142 7.66 -15.93 8.42
CA ARG A 142 8.33 -14.92 9.25
C ARG A 142 9.41 -14.19 8.45
N PRO A 143 9.28 -12.86 8.21
CA PRO A 143 8.10 -12.03 8.48
C PRO A 143 6.89 -12.41 7.60
N PRO A 144 5.64 -12.18 8.05
CA PRO A 144 4.45 -12.38 7.23
C PRO A 144 4.42 -11.38 6.06
N LEU A 145 3.99 -11.85 4.88
CA LEU A 145 3.84 -11.00 3.70
C LEU A 145 2.40 -10.59 3.43
N VAL A 146 1.47 -11.35 3.98
CA VAL A 146 0.03 -11.20 3.79
C VAL A 146 -0.65 -11.31 5.15
N VAL A 147 -1.78 -10.63 5.29
CA VAL A 147 -2.68 -10.75 6.43
C VAL A 147 -4.10 -11.03 5.95
N LEU A 148 -4.81 -11.87 6.67
CA LEU A 148 -6.26 -12.02 6.54
C LEU A 148 -6.93 -10.91 7.36
N LEU A 149 -7.65 -10.04 6.67
CA LEU A 149 -8.45 -8.98 7.29
C LEU A 149 -9.81 -9.56 7.67
N GLU A 150 -10.12 -9.47 8.96
CA GLU A 150 -11.45 -9.81 9.47
C GLU A 150 -12.52 -8.89 8.89
N ARG A 151 -13.76 -9.37 8.90
CA ARG A 151 -14.90 -8.70 8.28
C ARG A 151 -15.15 -7.35 8.96
N GLY A 152 -15.04 -6.27 8.18
CA GLY A 152 -15.54 -4.97 8.60
C GLY A 152 -17.08 -4.94 8.67
N PRO A 153 -17.69 -4.07 9.50
CA PRO A 153 -19.13 -3.86 9.50
C PRO A 153 -19.68 -3.63 8.09
N GLY A 154 -20.58 -4.49 7.62
CA GLY A 154 -21.18 -4.41 6.28
C GLY A 154 -20.41 -5.10 5.15
N GLN A 155 -19.20 -5.65 5.40
CA GLN A 155 -18.52 -6.51 4.42
C GLN A 155 -18.94 -7.97 4.60
N ARG A 156 -19.34 -8.60 3.49
CA ARG A 156 -19.82 -9.99 3.46
C ARG A 156 -18.70 -11.03 3.44
N GLU A 157 -17.48 -10.65 3.07
CA GLU A 157 -16.40 -11.57 2.77
C GLU A 157 -15.07 -11.10 3.38
N GLU A 158 -14.24 -12.07 3.76
CA GLU A 158 -12.87 -11.84 4.25
C GLU A 158 -11.94 -11.43 3.10
N ARG A 159 -10.98 -10.56 3.40
CA ARG A 159 -10.03 -10.02 2.41
C ARG A 159 -8.59 -10.24 2.82
N TYR A 160 -7.72 -10.49 1.85
CA TYR A 160 -6.29 -10.64 2.05
C TYR A 160 -5.60 -9.35 1.61
N ALA A 161 -4.66 -8.87 2.42
CA ALA A 161 -3.87 -7.69 2.10
C ALA A 161 -2.38 -7.97 2.28
N HIS A 162 -1.55 -7.33 1.45
CA HIS A 162 -0.10 -7.42 1.58
C HIS A 162 0.40 -6.52 2.72
N LEU A 163 1.52 -6.90 3.35
CA LEU A 163 2.14 -6.16 4.46
C LEU A 163 3.36 -5.32 4.04
N LEU A 164 3.73 -5.35 2.75
CA LEU A 164 4.85 -4.57 2.21
C LEU A 164 4.65 -3.04 2.30
N SER A 165 3.46 -2.53 2.62
CA SER A 165 3.23 -1.10 2.93
C SER A 165 3.20 -0.80 4.43
N GLY A 166 3.56 -1.77 5.27
CA GLY A 166 3.36 -1.72 6.72
C GLY A 166 2.07 -2.39 7.17
N ALA A 167 1.76 -2.25 8.46
CA ALA A 167 0.57 -2.83 9.06
C ALA A 167 -0.68 -2.25 8.39
N VAL A 168 -1.45 -3.13 7.76
CA VAL A 168 -2.73 -2.77 7.15
C VAL A 168 -3.74 -2.58 8.28
N GLN A 169 -3.88 -1.34 8.72
CA GLN A 169 -5.04 -0.94 9.50
C GLN A 169 -6.19 -0.91 8.49
N MET A 170 -7.11 -1.86 8.57
CA MET A 170 -8.44 -1.61 8.03
C MET A 170 -8.89 -0.27 8.61
N PRO A 171 -9.48 0.65 7.84
CA PRO A 171 -10.37 1.60 8.48
C PRO A 171 -11.39 0.73 9.20
N ALA A 172 -11.24 0.59 10.52
CA ALA A 172 -12.33 0.13 11.37
C ALA A 172 -13.50 0.98 10.92
N ALA A 173 -14.55 0.36 10.37
CA ALA A 173 -15.70 1.11 9.90
C ALA A 173 -16.37 1.70 11.13
N VAL A 174 -15.86 2.85 11.60
CA VAL A 174 -16.36 3.68 12.69
C VAL A 174 -17.20 2.88 13.69
N THR A 175 -16.67 1.78 14.22
CA THR A 175 -17.43 0.96 15.17
C THR A 175 -17.24 1.63 16.50
N SER A 176 -18.24 2.44 16.84
CA SER A 176 -18.25 3.34 17.98
C SER A 176 -17.01 4.23 18.02
N VAL A 177 -17.13 5.47 17.55
CA VAL A 177 -17.15 6.55 18.55
C VAL A 177 -17.70 5.97 19.85
N GLN A 178 -16.79 5.54 20.74
CA GLN A 178 -17.00 5.79 22.16
C GLN A 178 -17.58 7.19 22.14
N ARG A 179 -18.88 7.31 22.40
CA ARG A 179 -19.52 8.60 22.61
C ARG A 179 -18.88 9.15 23.88
N SER A 180 -17.62 9.61 23.82
CA SER A 180 -17.33 10.94 24.29
C SER A 180 -18.22 11.80 23.42
N SER A 181 -19.30 12.26 24.03
CA SER A 181 -20.26 13.16 23.41
C SER A 181 -19.47 14.26 22.70
N PRO A 182 -19.49 14.36 21.35
CA PRO A 182 -18.79 15.45 20.66
C PRO A 182 -19.32 16.82 21.12
N ALA A 183 -20.51 16.85 21.72
CA ALA A 183 -21.04 18.01 22.42
C ALA A 183 -20.17 18.44 23.62
N SER A 184 -19.69 17.54 24.49
CA SER A 184 -18.92 17.96 25.68
C SER A 184 -17.50 18.42 25.33
N ASP A 185 -16.88 17.79 24.34
CA ASP A 185 -15.55 18.19 23.87
C ASP A 185 -15.60 19.50 23.06
N LEU A 186 -16.70 19.75 22.32
CA LEU A 186 -16.92 21.07 21.70
C LEU A 186 -17.27 22.13 22.74
N GLU A 187 -18.14 21.84 23.70
CA GLU A 187 -18.54 22.77 24.78
C GLU A 187 -17.32 23.20 25.59
N ALA A 188 -16.49 22.27 26.04
CA ALA A 188 -15.25 22.59 26.77
C ALA A 188 -14.26 23.41 25.93
N ARG A 189 -14.22 23.17 24.62
CA ARG A 189 -13.34 23.91 23.70
C ARG A 189 -13.90 25.30 23.37
N VAL A 190 -15.23 25.46 23.31
CA VAL A 190 -15.89 26.75 23.16
C VAL A 190 -15.68 27.58 24.43
N GLU A 191 -15.86 27.00 25.61
CA GLU A 191 -15.66 27.69 26.89
C GLU A 191 -14.20 28.18 27.06
N ALA A 192 -13.22 27.33 26.75
CA ALA A 192 -11.81 27.72 26.75
C ALA A 192 -11.49 28.85 25.76
N LEU A 193 -12.11 28.82 24.57
CA LEU A 193 -11.94 29.87 23.56
C LEU A 193 -12.63 31.18 23.94
N GLU A 194 -13.78 31.12 24.60
CA GLU A 194 -14.49 32.30 25.12
C GLU A 194 -13.67 32.99 26.22
N GLU A 195 -13.05 32.21 27.10
CA GLU A 195 -12.19 32.72 28.16
C GLU A 195 -10.91 33.36 27.62
N GLU A 196 -10.27 32.73 26.62
CA GLU A 196 -9.10 33.29 25.93
C GLU A 196 -9.46 34.59 25.19
N LEU A 197 -10.64 34.65 24.57
CA LEU A 197 -11.15 35.84 23.87
C LEU A 197 -11.49 36.98 24.84
N ALA A 198 -12.03 36.67 26.02
CA ALA A 198 -12.25 37.66 27.07
C ALA A 198 -10.93 38.26 27.59
N GLN A 199 -9.92 37.42 27.81
CA GLN A 199 -8.58 37.87 28.22
C GLN A 199 -7.92 38.74 27.14
N LEU A 200 -8.06 38.36 25.87
CA LEU A 200 -7.50 39.13 24.76
C LEU A 200 -8.18 40.50 24.61
N ARG A 201 -9.51 40.57 24.77
CA ARG A 201 -10.25 41.84 24.78
C ARG A 201 -9.81 42.75 25.92
N ALA A 202 -9.69 42.23 27.14
CA ALA A 202 -9.22 43.02 28.28
C ALA A 202 -7.81 43.59 28.06
N ARG A 203 -6.91 42.83 27.41
CA ARG A 203 -5.57 43.31 27.05
C ARG A 203 -5.61 44.40 25.97
N ILE A 204 -6.50 44.27 24.98
CA ILE A 204 -6.69 45.29 23.95
C ILE A 204 -7.23 46.58 24.58
N ASP A 205 -8.25 46.48 25.44
CA ASP A 205 -8.86 47.63 26.09
C ASP A 205 -7.84 48.38 26.96
N ALA A 206 -7.04 47.66 27.75
CA ALA A 206 -5.94 48.23 28.54
C ALA A 206 -4.90 48.96 27.67
N LEU A 207 -4.49 48.37 26.54
CA LEU A 207 -3.55 49.00 25.62
C LEU A 207 -4.15 50.22 24.89
N THR A 208 -5.46 50.22 24.62
CA THR A 208 -6.14 51.37 24.00
C THR A 208 -6.42 52.51 24.97
N ASP A 209 -6.58 52.23 26.26
CA ASP A 209 -6.72 53.25 27.31
C ASP A 209 -5.36 53.88 27.66
N GLU A 210 -4.27 53.10 27.66
CA GLU A 210 -2.90 53.63 27.81
C GLU A 210 -2.49 54.53 26.62
N GLY A 211 -3.04 54.32 25.43
CA GLY A 211 -2.80 55.15 24.24
C GLY A 211 -3.65 56.42 24.15
N ARG A 212 -4.60 56.63 25.08
CA ARG A 212 -5.50 57.80 25.13
C ARG A 212 -5.22 58.76 26.30
N SER A 213 -4.33 58.39 27.22
CA SER A 213 -3.76 59.30 28.23
C SER A 213 -2.48 59.97 27.72
#